data_AF-F7VJH9-F1
#
_entry.id   AF-F7VJH9-F1
#
_cell.length_a   1.000
_cell.length_b   1.000
_cell.length_c   1.000
_cell.angle_alpha   90.00
_cell.angle_beta   90.00
_cell.angle_gamma   90.00
#
_symmetry.space_group_name_H-M   'P 1'
#
loop_
_entity.id
_entity.type
_entity.pdbx_description
1 polymer ?
#
loop_
_entity_poly.entity_id
_entity_poly.type
_entity_poly.pdbx_seq_one_letter_code
_entity_poly.pdbx_strand_id
1 'polypeptide(L)'
;MTTGYTATGLTDAKGSTPLRQLDSNGNETLAGTITPNAGVHLPTLSRASIKAQPNPAPGVMVFDAEDDAPAIYTSAGWMLVGLSAMP
;
A
#
# COMPACT_ATOMS: atom_id res chain seq x y z
N MET A 1 -19.65 17.45 -11.68
CA MET A 1 -18.71 16.36 -11.36
C MET A 1 -18.64 15.53 -12.62
N THR A 2 -17.47 15.44 -13.24
CA THR A 2 -17.32 14.74 -14.51
C THR A 2 -16.37 13.59 -14.27
N THR A 3 -16.90 12.37 -14.23
CA THR A 3 -16.10 11.15 -14.21
C THR A 3 -15.78 10.75 -15.64
N GLY A 4 -14.51 10.49 -15.95
CA GLY A 4 -14.05 10.08 -17.27
C GLY A 4 -13.08 8.90 -17.20
N TYR A 5 -13.04 8.11 -18.27
CA TYR A 5 -12.07 7.05 -18.48
C TYR A 5 -11.19 7.40 -19.68
N THR A 6 -9.88 7.30 -19.51
CA THR A 6 -8.88 7.42 -20.59
C THR A 6 -7.98 6.20 -20.60
N ALA A 7 -7.15 6.06 -21.64
CA ALA A 7 -6.13 5.00 -21.70
C ALA A 7 -5.13 5.02 -20.53
N THR A 8 -5.06 6.14 -19.78
CA THR A 8 -4.17 6.32 -18.64
C THR A 8 -4.88 6.23 -17.29
N GLY A 9 -6.20 5.99 -17.24
CA GLY A 9 -6.92 5.72 -15.98
C GLY A 9 -8.32 6.34 -15.87
N LEU A 10 -8.88 6.25 -14.66
CA LEU A 10 -10.12 6.92 -14.25
C LEU A 10 -9.78 8.30 -13.68
N THR A 11 -10.58 9.31 -14.00
CA THR A 11 -10.48 10.67 -13.44
C THR A 11 -11.84 11.12 -12.93
N ASP A 12 -11.87 11.67 -11.72
CA ASP A 12 -13.00 12.47 -11.22
C ASP A 12 -12.51 13.92 -10.97
N ALA A 13 -13.33 14.90 -11.34
CA ALA A 13 -12.99 16.31 -11.22
C ALA A 13 -14.16 17.18 -10.75
N LYS A 14 -13.81 18.19 -9.94
CA LYS A 14 -14.68 19.33 -9.59
C LYS A 14 -14.05 20.62 -10.10
N GLY A 15 -14.72 21.29 -11.03
CA GLY A 15 -14.24 22.57 -11.59
C GLY A 15 -12.85 22.45 -12.23
N SER A 16 -12.61 21.36 -12.99
CA SER A 16 -11.32 21.07 -13.64
C SER A 16 -10.15 20.74 -12.71
N THR A 17 -10.36 20.66 -11.40
CA THR A 17 -9.37 20.13 -10.46
C THR A 17 -9.54 18.61 -10.35
N PRO A 18 -8.52 17.81 -10.68
CA PRO A 18 -8.56 16.36 -10.43
C PRO A 18 -8.71 16.10 -8.93
N LEU A 19 -9.75 15.35 -8.56
CA LEU A 19 -9.97 14.91 -7.18
C LEU A 19 -9.33 13.55 -6.92
N ARG A 20 -9.32 12.69 -7.95
CA ARG A 20 -8.81 11.32 -7.93
C ARG A 20 -8.30 10.96 -9.32
N GLN A 21 -7.13 10.37 -9.40
CA GLN A 21 -6.53 9.88 -10.64
C GLN A 21 -5.84 8.55 -10.38
N LEU A 22 -6.06 7.58 -11.27
CA LEU A 22 -5.26 6.36 -11.31
C LEU A 22 -4.09 6.55 -12.28
N ASP A 23 -2.91 5.99 -11.95
CA ASP A 23 -1.80 5.87 -12.88
C ASP A 23 -2.06 4.77 -13.93
N SER A 24 -1.13 4.57 -14.86
CA SER A 24 -1.23 3.55 -15.92
C SER A 24 -1.25 2.11 -15.40
N ASN A 25 -0.87 1.89 -14.14
CA ASN A 25 -0.94 0.60 -13.46
C ASN A 25 -2.21 0.46 -12.62
N GLY A 26 -3.09 1.47 -12.61
CA GLY A 26 -4.32 1.49 -11.84
C GLY A 26 -4.16 1.97 -10.39
N ASN A 27 -3.02 2.56 -10.01
CA ASN A 27 -2.77 3.01 -8.64
C ASN A 27 -3.28 4.44 -8.41
N GLU A 28 -4.00 4.67 -7.32
CA GLU A 28 -4.38 6.01 -6.86
C GLU A 28 -3.29 6.57 -5.93
N THR A 29 -2.80 7.79 -6.21
CA THR A 29 -2.01 8.56 -5.22
C THR A 29 -2.92 9.56 -4.54
N LEU A 30 -3.19 9.35 -3.25
CA LEU A 30 -4.04 10.24 -2.46
C LEU A 30 -3.16 11.08 -1.51
N ALA A 31 -3.16 12.40 -1.68
CA ALA A 31 -2.49 13.32 -0.78
C ALA A 31 -3.41 13.66 0.41
N GLY A 32 -3.01 13.32 1.64
CA GLY A 32 -3.79 13.62 2.84
C GLY A 32 -3.40 12.78 4.05
N THR A 33 -4.16 12.92 5.14
CA THR A 33 -4.04 12.09 6.34
C THR A 33 -4.85 10.80 6.20
N ILE A 34 -4.24 9.67 6.56
CA ILE A 34 -4.94 8.39 6.68
C ILE A 34 -5.70 8.38 8.02
N THR A 35 -7.04 8.41 7.99
CA THR A 35 -7.92 8.37 9.18
C THR A 35 -8.86 7.16 9.15
N PRO A 36 -8.33 5.92 9.27
CA PRO A 36 -9.12 4.72 9.09
C PRO A 36 -9.89 4.38 10.37
N ASN A 37 -11.21 4.26 10.28
CA ASN A 37 -12.04 3.82 11.41
C ASN A 37 -11.78 2.34 11.79
N ALA A 38 -11.20 1.56 10.88
CA ALA A 38 -10.95 0.12 11.05
C ALA A 38 -9.45 -0.26 10.99
N GLY A 39 -8.54 0.72 11.07
CA GLY A 39 -7.09 0.49 10.95
C GLY A 39 -6.56 0.39 9.52
N VAL A 40 -5.26 0.10 9.39
CA VAL A 40 -4.57 -0.07 8.10
C VAL A 40 -4.31 -1.55 7.86
N HIS A 41 -4.81 -2.10 6.76
CA HIS A 41 -4.53 -3.47 6.34
C HIS A 41 -3.32 -3.46 5.41
N LEU A 42 -2.23 -4.13 5.83
CA LEU A 42 -1.05 -4.33 5.00
C LEU A 42 -1.31 -5.42 3.94
N PRO A 43 -0.67 -5.38 2.76
CA PRO A 43 -0.74 -6.48 1.82
C PRO A 43 -0.25 -7.79 2.46
N THR A 44 -1.10 -8.81 2.48
CA THR A 44 -0.74 -10.14 3.00
C THR A 44 -0.08 -10.96 1.91
N LEU A 45 1.15 -11.41 2.16
CA LEU A 45 1.97 -12.13 1.20
C LEU A 45 2.57 -13.37 1.85
N SER A 46 2.81 -14.41 1.04
CA SER A 46 3.65 -15.53 1.48
C SER A 46 5.08 -15.07 1.71
N ARG A 47 5.79 -15.67 2.66
CA ARG A 47 7.21 -15.39 2.93
C ARG A 47 8.08 -15.54 1.69
N ALA A 48 7.76 -16.52 0.84
CA ALA A 48 8.42 -16.70 -0.44
C ALA A 48 8.22 -15.49 -1.37
N SER A 49 6.99 -14.97 -1.46
CA SER A 49 6.66 -13.76 -2.24
C SER A 49 7.35 -12.52 -1.70
N ILE A 50 7.39 -12.34 -0.37
CA ILE A 50 8.09 -11.22 0.29
C ILE A 50 9.58 -11.24 -0.11
N LYS A 51 10.23 -12.40 0.06
CA LYS A 51 11.66 -12.56 -0.28
C LYS A 51 11.94 -12.45 -1.78
N ALA A 52 10.95 -12.71 -2.63
CA ALA A 52 11.08 -12.60 -4.08
C ALA A 52 10.91 -11.16 -4.61
N GLN A 53 10.42 -10.20 -3.80
CA GLN A 53 10.31 -8.82 -4.24
C GLN A 53 11.69 -8.21 -4.51
N PRO A 54 11.98 -7.76 -5.75
CA PRO A 54 13.27 -7.17 -6.08
C PRO A 54 13.35 -5.74 -5.56
N ASN A 55 14.35 -5.47 -4.70
CA ASN A 55 14.71 -4.14 -4.20
C ASN A 55 13.53 -3.24 -3.77
N PRO A 56 12.72 -3.64 -2.77
CA PRO A 56 11.73 -2.75 -2.18
C PRO A 56 12.38 -1.46 -1.66
N ALA A 57 11.63 -0.36 -1.65
CA ALA A 57 12.10 0.84 -0.94
C ALA A 57 12.18 0.56 0.57
N PRO A 58 13.19 1.08 1.29
CA PRO A 58 13.19 1.03 2.75
C PRO A 58 11.90 1.60 3.34
N GLY A 59 11.33 0.90 4.32
CA GLY A 59 10.07 1.26 4.97
C GLY A 59 8.82 0.63 4.35
N VAL A 60 8.93 -0.10 3.23
CA VAL A 60 7.81 -0.92 2.73
C VAL A 60 7.42 -1.94 3.80
N MET A 61 6.12 -1.97 4.15
CA MET A 61 5.54 -2.91 5.10
C MET A 61 4.52 -3.82 4.43
N VAL A 62 4.56 -5.10 4.77
CA VAL A 62 3.65 -6.17 4.34
C VAL A 62 3.30 -7.04 5.54
N PHE A 63 2.28 -7.89 5.41
CA PHE A 63 1.97 -8.90 6.42
C PHE A 63 2.49 -10.27 5.95
N ASP A 64 3.38 -10.90 6.72
CA ASP A 64 3.86 -12.27 6.46
C ASP A 64 2.79 -13.26 6.91
N ALA A 65 2.20 -13.96 5.95
CA ALA A 65 1.07 -14.86 6.19
C ALA A 65 1.43 -16.07 7.05
N GLU A 66 2.71 -16.46 7.08
CA GLU A 66 3.19 -17.65 7.74
C GLU A 66 3.64 -17.37 9.19
N ASP A 67 4.16 -16.18 9.49
CA ASP A 67 4.52 -15.76 10.86
C ASP A 67 3.41 -14.95 11.57
N ASP A 68 2.29 -14.66 10.88
CA ASP A 68 1.17 -13.85 11.40
C ASP A 68 1.64 -12.50 11.97
N ALA A 69 2.57 -11.86 11.25
CA ALA A 69 3.23 -10.65 11.71
C ALA A 69 3.58 -9.70 10.54
N PRO A 70 3.61 -8.37 10.78
CA PRO A 70 4.16 -7.44 9.82
C PRO A 70 5.65 -7.70 9.55
N ALA A 71 6.06 -7.57 8.30
CA ALA A 71 7.44 -7.50 7.88
C ALA A 71 7.72 -6.12 7.28
N ILE A 72 8.88 -5.54 7.59
CA ILE A 72 9.35 -4.27 7.06
C ILE A 72 10.65 -4.46 6.28
N TYR A 73 10.76 -3.85 5.11
CA TYR A 73 12.02 -3.82 4.38
C TYR A 73 12.94 -2.72 4.95
N THR A 74 14.13 -3.13 5.37
CA THR A 74 15.14 -2.25 5.97
C THR A 74 16.43 -2.25 5.11
N SER A 75 17.43 -1.44 5.49
CA SER A 75 18.76 -1.51 4.87
C SER A 75 19.45 -2.88 5.04
N ALA A 76 19.00 -3.70 6.00
CA ALA A 76 19.49 -5.05 6.23
C ALA A 76 18.61 -6.14 5.56
N GLY A 77 17.62 -5.74 4.76
CA GLY A 77 16.64 -6.62 4.14
C GLY A 77 15.32 -6.70 4.91
N TRP A 78 14.52 -7.73 4.62
CA TRP A 78 13.24 -7.98 5.27
C TRP A 78 13.42 -8.39 6.73
N MET A 79 12.70 -7.71 7.63
CA MET A 79 12.71 -7.97 9.07
C MET A 79 11.28 -8.11 9.58
N LEU A 80 11.02 -9.10 10.43
CA LEU A 80 9.75 -9.23 11.12
C LEU A 80 9.63 -8.18 12.23
N VAL A 81 8.44 -7.61 12.37
CA VAL A 81 8.08 -6.72 13.48
C VAL A 81 7.67 -7.59 14.67
N GLY A 82 8.37 -7.43 15.79
CA GLY A 82 8.01 -8.12 17.04
C GLY A 82 6.66 -7.64 17.56
N LEU A 83 5.69 -8.55 17.63
CA LEU A 83 4.37 -8.28 18.21
C LEU A 83 4.27 -8.82 19.63
N SER A 84 3.45 -8.16 20.43
CA SER A 84 3.04 -8.64 21.75
C SER A 84 1.52 -8.64 21.82
N ALA A 85 0.95 -9.54 22.61
CA ALA A 85 -0.50 -9.59 22.81
C ALA A 85 -0.98 -8.27 23.41
N MET A 86 -2.13 -7.79 22.94
CA MET A 86 -2.79 -6.68 23.62
C MET A 86 -3.33 -7.18 24.98
N PRO A 87 -3.23 -6.36 26.05
CA PRO A 87 -3.82 -6.66 27.34
C PRO A 87 -5.34 -6.91 27.29
#